data_AF-A0A4R0V6H0-F1
#
_entry.id   AF-A0A4R0V6H0-F1
#
_cell.length_a   1.000
_cell.length_b   1.000
_cell.length_c   1.000
_cell.angle_alpha   90.00
_cell.angle_beta   90.00
_cell.angle_gamma   90.00
#
_symmetry.space_group_name_H-M   'P 1'
#
loop_
_entity.id
_entity.type
_entity.pdbx_description
1 polymer ?
#
loop_
_entity_poly.entity_id
_entity_poly.type
_entity_poly.pdbx_seq_one_letter_code
_entity_poly.pdbx_strand_id
1 'polypeptide(L)'
;MAKNNDCIVAECDRCGRFDWYTPSNADALKNDWWDVQRLDADGNQHGYYFCSNCHQEYVNRLRDADNSFESWKKNGGKQNG
;
A
#
# COMPACT_ATOMS: atom_id res chain seq x y z
N MET A 1 -33.74 -12.91 -15.21
CA MET A 1 -33.53 -11.46 -15.05
C MET A 1 -32.08 -11.24 -14.66
N ALA A 2 -31.18 -10.98 -15.62
CA ALA A 2 -29.80 -10.61 -15.30
C ALA A 2 -29.82 -9.13 -14.90
N LYS A 3 -29.72 -8.84 -13.60
CA LYS A 3 -29.45 -7.47 -13.13
C LYS A 3 -27.97 -7.24 -13.37
N ASN A 4 -27.63 -6.24 -14.20
CA ASN A 4 -26.27 -5.73 -14.35
C ASN A 4 -25.73 -5.34 -12.98
N ASN A 5 -24.94 -6.23 -12.36
CA ASN A 5 -24.18 -5.91 -11.16
C ASN A 5 -22.79 -5.46 -11.60
N ASP A 6 -22.70 -4.25 -12.17
CA ASP A 6 -21.41 -3.57 -12.43
C ASP A 6 -20.78 -3.10 -11.11
N CYS A 7 -20.70 -3.99 -10.13
CA CYS A 7 -20.13 -3.70 -8.83
C CYS A 7 -18.62 -3.97 -8.88
N ILE A 8 -17.84 -2.99 -8.46
CA ILE A 8 -16.40 -3.14 -8.26
C ILE A 8 -16.19 -3.66 -6.84
N VAL A 9 -15.37 -4.70 -6.70
CA VAL A 9 -14.98 -5.26 -5.41
C VAL A 9 -13.53 -4.87 -5.14
N ALA A 10 -13.27 -4.38 -3.95
CA ALA A 10 -11.94 -4.04 -3.47
C ALA A 10 -11.62 -4.86 -2.23
N GLU A 11 -10.48 -5.54 -2.22
CA GLU A 11 -9.99 -6.31 -1.07
C GLU A 11 -8.55 -5.91 -0.75
N CYS A 12 -8.27 -5.67 0.53
CA CYS A 12 -6.94 -5.26 0.97
C CYS A 12 -6.08 -6.50 1.21
N ASP A 13 -4.99 -6.64 0.46
CA ASP A 13 -4.07 -7.79 0.56
C ASP A 13 -3.43 -7.96 1.94
N ARG A 14 -3.38 -6.88 2.74
CA ARG A 14 -2.72 -6.87 4.04
C ARG A 14 -3.64 -7.19 5.20
N CYS A 15 -4.85 -6.65 5.21
CA CYS A 15 -5.77 -6.77 6.35
C CYS A 15 -7.08 -7.50 6.03
N GLY A 16 -7.32 -7.88 4.78
CA GLY A 16 -8.55 -8.54 4.35
C GLY A 16 -9.80 -7.67 4.41
N ARG A 17 -9.65 -6.34 4.59
CA ARG A 17 -10.78 -5.41 4.46
C ARG A 17 -11.35 -5.56 3.06
N PHE A 18 -12.66 -5.71 2.94
CA PHE A 18 -13.37 -5.78 1.68
C PHE A 18 -14.43 -4.69 1.61
N ASP A 19 -14.61 -4.07 0.44
CA ASP A 19 -15.69 -3.11 0.19
C ASP A 19 -16.28 -3.31 -1.21
N TRP A 20 -17.56 -2.94 -1.35
CA TRP A 20 -18.33 -3.05 -2.57
C TRP A 20 -18.70 -1.65 -3.08
N TYR A 21 -18.39 -1.40 -4.34
CA TYR A 21 -18.65 -0.13 -5.00
C TYR A 21 -19.61 -0.33 -6.16
N THR A 22 -20.61 0.54 -6.26
CA THR A 22 -21.46 0.68 -7.45
C THR A 22 -20.81 1.67 -8.42
N PRO A 23 -21.18 1.68 -9.71
CA PRO A 23 -20.64 2.66 -10.65
C PRO A 23 -20.86 4.12 -10.20
N SER A 24 -21.92 4.37 -9.44
CA SER A 24 -22.25 5.69 -8.87
C SER A 24 -21.33 6.15 -7.74
N ASN A 25 -20.58 5.27 -7.09
CA ASN A 25 -19.64 5.62 -6.01
C ASN A 25 -18.20 5.16 -6.31
N ALA A 26 -17.91 4.78 -7.55
CA ALA A 26 -16.60 4.31 -7.97
C ALA A 26 -15.47 5.34 -7.76
N ASP A 27 -15.77 6.64 -7.66
CA ASP A 27 -14.75 7.65 -7.33
C ASP A 27 -14.24 7.54 -5.89
N ALA A 28 -15.02 6.97 -4.96
CA ALA A 28 -14.54 6.69 -3.61
C ALA A 28 -13.42 5.63 -3.62
N LEU A 29 -13.45 4.70 -4.58
CA LEU A 29 -12.40 3.69 -4.78
C LEU A 29 -11.02 4.35 -4.95
N LYS A 30 -10.94 5.45 -5.71
CA LYS A 30 -9.67 6.14 -6.02
C LYS A 30 -9.03 6.80 -4.81
N ASN A 31 -9.82 7.18 -3.80
CA ASN A 31 -9.34 7.87 -2.62
C ASN A 31 -9.02 6.91 -1.46
N ASP A 32 -9.74 5.78 -1.40
CA ASP A 32 -9.64 4.84 -0.28
C ASP A 32 -8.72 3.64 -0.53
N TRP A 33 -8.26 3.46 -1.78
CA TRP A 33 -7.49 2.31 -2.20
C TRP A 33 -6.26 2.68 -3.02
N TRP A 34 -5.19 1.94 -2.79
CA TRP A 34 -3.86 2.25 -3.29
C TRP A 34 -3.23 1.01 -3.91
N ASP A 35 -2.84 1.13 -5.18
CA ASP A 35 -1.99 0.16 -5.86
C ASP A 35 -0.53 0.49 -5.56
N VAL A 36 0.18 -0.46 -4.95
CA VAL A 36 1.57 -0.32 -4.54
C VAL A 36 2.40 -1.37 -5.24
N GLN A 37 3.39 -0.92 -6.03
CA GLN A 37 4.36 -1.80 -6.66
C GLN A 37 5.67 -1.79 -5.86
N ARG A 38 6.19 -2.97 -5.53
CA ARG A 38 7.48 -3.14 -4.85
C ARG A 38 8.40 -4.04 -5.64
N LEU A 39 9.68 -3.73 -5.63
CA LEU A 39 10.71 -4.64 -6.11
C LEU A 39 11.25 -5.44 -4.94
N ASP A 40 11.42 -6.75 -5.13
CA ASP A 40 12.15 -7.61 -4.20
C ASP A 40 13.66 -7.50 -4.41
N ALA A 41 14.43 -8.22 -3.58
CA ALA A 41 15.90 -8.22 -3.66
C ALA A 41 16.44 -8.84 -4.95
N ASP A 42 15.66 -9.71 -5.59
CA ASP A 42 15.99 -10.35 -6.87
C ASP A 42 15.56 -9.50 -8.07
N GLY A 43 14.93 -8.34 -7.82
CA GLY A 43 14.44 -7.41 -8.83
C GLY A 43 13.07 -7.77 -9.41
N ASN A 44 12.35 -8.75 -8.86
CA ASN A 44 10.99 -9.03 -9.29
C ASN A 44 10.01 -8.01 -8.73
N GLN A 45 9.05 -7.62 -9.55
CA GLN A 45 8.01 -6.68 -9.18
C GLN A 45 6.79 -7.41 -8.59
N HIS A 46 6.36 -6.96 -7.42
CA HIS A 46 5.18 -7.43 -6.71
C HIS A 46 4.20 -6.28 -6.54
N GLY A 47 2.98 -6.47 -7.03
CA GLY A 47 1.86 -5.54 -6.82
C GLY A 47 1.10 -5.90 -5.56
N TYR A 48 0.68 -4.88 -4.81
CA TYR A 48 -0.16 -4.99 -3.63
C TYR A 48 -1.29 -3.98 -3.69
N TYR A 49 -2.48 -4.38 -3.28
CA TYR A 49 -3.63 -3.52 -3.18
C TYR A 49 -3.97 -3.26 -1.72
N PHE A 50 -3.82 -2.00 -1.29
CA PHE A 50 -4.01 -1.60 0.10
C PHE A 50 -5.19 -0.65 0.27
N CYS A 51 -5.91 -0.81 1.38
CA CYS A 51 -6.81 0.24 1.86
C CYS A 51 -6.00 1.40 2.47
N SER A 52 -6.60 2.58 2.58
CA SER A 52 -5.94 3.80 3.07
C SER A 52 -5.17 3.64 4.38
N ASN A 53 -5.71 2.92 5.36
CA ASN A 53 -5.02 2.70 6.65
C ASN A 53 -3.71 1.90 6.46
N CYS A 54 -3.78 0.78 5.71
CA CYS A 54 -2.62 -0.07 5.45
C CYS A 54 -1.60 0.63 4.55
N HIS A 55 -2.05 1.44 3.59
CA HIS A 55 -1.18 2.28 2.78
C HIS A 55 -0.45 3.34 3.64
N GLN A 56 -1.16 4.00 4.55
CA GLN A 56 -0.54 4.99 5.45
C GLN A 56 0.49 4.34 6.38
N GLU A 57 0.18 3.17 6.96
CA GLU A 57 1.16 2.40 7.74
C GLU A 57 2.39 2.02 6.91
N TYR A 58 2.17 1.62 5.66
CA TYR A 58 3.24 1.29 4.73
C TYR A 58 4.16 2.49 4.47
N VAL A 59 3.59 3.65 4.12
CA VAL A 59 4.35 4.91 3.89
C VAL A 59 5.09 5.34 5.17
N ASN A 60 4.47 5.22 6.33
CA ASN A 60 5.12 5.55 7.60
C ASN A 60 6.35 4.67 7.85
N ARG A 61 6.26 3.35 7.59
CA ARG A 61 7.41 2.44 7.74
C ARG A 61 8.55 2.77 6.79
N LEU A 62 8.25 3.17 5.56
CA LEU A 62 9.26 3.66 4.61
C LEU A 62 9.97 4.90 5.14
N ARG A 63 9.19 5.88 5.61
CA ARG A 63 9.74 7.11 6.19
C ARG A 63 10.59 6.83 7.43
N ASP A 64 10.19 5.89 8.28
CA ASP A 64 10.95 5.52 9.46
C ASP A 64 12.27 4.85 9.09
N ALA A 65 12.28 3.99 8.07
CA ALA A 65 13.50 3.41 7.51
C ALA A 65 14.44 4.49 6.96
N ASP A 66 13.92 5.43 6.16
CA ASP A 66 14.71 6.56 5.63
C ASP A 66 15.29 7.41 6.77
N ASN A 67 14.47 7.77 7.77
CA ASN A 67 14.91 8.53 8.94
C ASN A 67 16.00 7.79 9.73
N SER A 68 15.87 6.47 9.89
CA SER A 68 16.88 5.64 10.57
C SER A 68 18.21 5.65 9.82
N PHE A 69 18.15 5.57 8.48
CA PHE A 69 19.32 5.61 7.63
C PHE A 69 20.00 6.99 7.65
N GLU A 70 19.22 8.06 7.56
CA GLU A 70 19.75 9.43 7.71
C GLU A 70 20.41 9.65 9.07
N SER A 71 19.80 9.15 10.15
CA SER A 71 20.38 9.20 11.49
C SER A 71 21.71 8.45 11.57
N TRP A 72 21.77 7.23 11.01
CA TRP A 72 23.01 6.45 10.92
C TRP A 72 24.11 7.19 10.14
N LYS A 73 23.78 7.78 8.98
CA LYS A 73 24.72 8.59 8.19
C LYS A 73 25.28 9.77 9.00
N LYS A 74 24.42 10.50 9.71
CA LYS A 74 24.81 11.65 10.55
C LYS A 74 25.72 11.26 11.71
N ASN A 75 25.52 10.08 12.29
CA ASN A 75 26.32 9.58 13.40
C ASN A 75 27.63 8.89 12.96
N GLY A 76 28.08 9.13 11.72
CA GLY A 76 29.40 8.73 11.23
C GLY A 76 29.49 7.28 10.76
N GLY A 77 28.36 6.61 10.50
CA GLY A 77 28.33 5.33 9.80
C GLY A 77 29.08 4.16 10.45
N LYS A 78 29.48 4.28 11.73
CA LYS A 78 30.25 3.25 12.42
C LYS A 78 29.35 2.05 12.72
N GLN A 79 29.39 1.03 11.86
CA GLN A 79 29.10 -0.33 12.25
C GLN A 79 30.11 -0.71 13.34
N ASN A 80 29.65 -0.89 14.57
CA ASN A 80 30.38 -1.77 15.49
C ASN A 80 30.25 -3.17 14.88
N GLY A 81 31.35 -3.66 14.33
CA GLY A 81 31.48 -5.04 13.84
C GLY A 81 31.36 -6.05 14.97
#